data_AF-A0A8F9WLR4-F1
#
_entry.id   AF-A0A8F9WLR4-F1
#
_cell.length_a   1.000
_cell.length_b   1.000
_cell.length_c   1.000
_cell.angle_alpha   90.00
_cell.angle_beta   90.00
_cell.angle_gamma   90.00
#
_symmetry.space_group_name_H-M   'P 1'
#
loop_
_entity.id
_entity.type
_entity.pdbx_description
1 polymer ?
#
loop_
_entity_poly.entity_id
_entity_poly.type
_entity_poly.pdbx_seq_one_letter_code
_entity_poly.pdbx_strand_id
1 'polypeptide(L)'
;ALLELVPDTKKENLDFELPMYDPSKGVVVDLAVVGGGPAGLAVAQQVSEAGLSVCSIDPNPKLIWPNNYGVWVDEFEAMDLLDCLDATWSGATVYIDDNTTKDLNRPYGRVNRKQLKSKMMQKCILNGVKFHQAKVIKVIHEESKSMLICNDGITIQATVVLDATGFSRSLVQYDKPYNPGYQVAYGILAEVEEHPFDVNKMVFMDWRD
;
A
#
# COMPACT_ATOMS: atom_id res chain seq x y z
N ALA A 1 -18.21 23.54 -1.04
CA ALA A 1 -17.21 24.34 -0.31
C ALA A 1 -15.87 23.60 -0.21
N LEU A 2 -15.57 22.84 0.86
CA LEU A 2 -14.23 22.20 1.02
C LEU A 2 -13.92 21.07 0.01
N LEU A 3 -14.93 20.29 -0.40
CA LEU A 3 -14.76 19.23 -1.42
C LEU A 3 -14.45 19.78 -2.83
N GLU A 4 -14.82 21.03 -3.10
CA GLU A 4 -14.53 21.70 -4.39
C GLU A 4 -13.08 22.21 -4.47
N LEU A 5 -12.37 22.24 -3.33
CA LEU A 5 -10.96 22.60 -3.24
C LEU A 5 -10.03 21.37 -3.34
N VAL A 6 -10.58 20.16 -3.38
CA VAL A 6 -9.79 18.94 -3.59
C VAL A 6 -9.39 18.91 -5.06
N PRO A 7 -8.10 19.08 -5.40
CA PRO A 7 -7.68 19.03 -6.78
C PRO A 7 -8.00 17.64 -7.34
N ASP A 8 -8.44 17.58 -8.60
CA ASP A 8 -8.57 16.32 -9.30
C ASP A 8 -7.19 15.65 -9.35
N THR A 9 -6.99 14.68 -8.46
CA THR A 9 -5.72 13.95 -8.38
C THR A 9 -5.67 13.08 -9.62
N LYS A 10 -4.79 13.44 -10.56
CA LYS A 10 -4.65 12.70 -11.82
C LYS A 10 -4.29 11.24 -11.50
N LYS A 11 -5.25 10.34 -11.71
CA LYS A 11 -5.04 8.91 -11.56
C LYS A 11 -4.06 8.45 -12.64
N GLU A 12 -2.87 8.07 -12.22
CA GLU A 12 -1.83 7.56 -13.10
C GLU A 12 -1.74 6.03 -12.95
N ASN A 13 -1.68 5.33 -14.08
CA ASN A 13 -1.51 3.88 -14.11
C ASN A 13 -0.08 3.52 -14.48
N LEU A 14 0.39 2.41 -13.93
CA LEU A 14 1.60 1.75 -14.38
C LEU A 14 1.34 1.04 -15.72
N ASP A 15 2.33 1.09 -16.60
CA ASP A 15 2.30 0.44 -17.90
C ASP A 15 2.87 -0.97 -17.80
N PHE A 16 2.04 -1.90 -17.32
CA PHE A 16 2.35 -3.32 -17.25
C PHE A 16 1.27 -4.16 -17.93
N GLU A 17 1.70 -5.23 -18.59
CA GLU A 17 0.84 -6.36 -18.91
C GLU A 17 0.78 -7.30 -17.71
N LEU A 18 -0.42 -7.54 -17.18
CA LEU A 18 -0.59 -8.36 -15.98
C LEU A 18 -0.96 -9.79 -16.37
N PRO A 19 -0.29 -10.82 -15.81
CA PRO A 19 -0.71 -12.20 -15.94
C PRO A 19 -2.08 -12.38 -15.26
N MET A 20 -3.16 -12.36 -16.04
CA MET A 20 -4.51 -12.42 -15.47
C MET A 20 -4.84 -13.82 -14.93
N TYR A 21 -5.62 -13.86 -13.85
CA TYR A 21 -6.23 -15.08 -13.34
C TYR A 21 -7.22 -15.64 -14.37
N ASP A 22 -7.14 -16.95 -14.62
CA ASP A 22 -8.01 -17.65 -15.55
C ASP A 22 -9.02 -18.51 -14.75
N PRO A 23 -10.29 -18.07 -14.64
CA PRO A 23 -11.29 -18.78 -13.85
C PRO A 23 -11.66 -20.14 -14.44
N SER A 24 -11.38 -20.41 -15.73
CA SER A 24 -11.71 -21.69 -16.37
C SER A 24 -10.85 -22.85 -15.88
N LYS A 25 -9.67 -22.56 -15.31
CA LYS A 25 -8.76 -23.60 -14.81
C LYS A 25 -9.24 -24.23 -13.50
N GLY A 26 -10.14 -23.55 -12.76
CA GLY A 26 -10.70 -24.07 -11.50
C GLY A 26 -9.66 -24.44 -10.44
N VAL A 27 -8.48 -23.82 -10.48
CA VAL A 27 -7.36 -24.14 -9.58
C VAL A 27 -7.56 -23.43 -8.24
N VAL A 28 -7.39 -24.17 -7.14
CA VAL A 28 -7.26 -23.60 -5.81
C VAL A 28 -5.84 -23.05 -5.67
N VAL A 29 -5.70 -21.75 -5.43
CA VAL A 29 -4.39 -21.13 -5.19
C VAL A 29 -3.96 -21.33 -3.73
N ASP A 30 -2.67 -21.31 -3.46
CA ASP A 30 -2.17 -21.41 -2.09
C ASP A 30 -2.52 -20.15 -1.29
N LEU A 31 -2.43 -18.98 -1.93
CA LEU A 31 -2.75 -17.68 -1.33
C LEU A 31 -3.58 -16.80 -2.27
N ALA A 32 -4.71 -16.30 -1.77
CA ALA A 32 -5.38 -15.14 -2.34
C ALA A 32 -5.07 -13.89 -1.49
N VAL A 33 -4.52 -12.85 -2.13
CA VAL A 33 -4.26 -11.55 -1.52
C VAL A 33 -5.33 -10.57 -1.97
N VAL A 34 -6.11 -10.03 -1.04
CA VAL A 34 -7.15 -9.05 -1.33
C VAL A 34 -6.62 -7.65 -1.02
N GLY A 35 -6.35 -6.86 -2.07
CA GLY A 35 -5.78 -5.52 -1.97
C GLY A 35 -4.34 -5.47 -2.50
N GLY A 36 -4.11 -4.62 -3.51
CA GLY A 36 -2.84 -4.41 -4.20
C GLY A 36 -2.01 -3.28 -3.63
N GLY A 37 -2.13 -3.02 -2.31
CA GLY A 37 -1.30 -2.06 -1.57
C GLY A 37 0.11 -2.57 -1.26
N PRO A 38 0.97 -1.79 -0.58
CA PRO A 38 2.32 -2.20 -0.23
C PRO A 38 2.37 -3.54 0.54
N ALA A 39 1.53 -3.69 1.58
CA ALA A 39 1.48 -4.92 2.37
C ALA A 39 1.07 -6.15 1.53
N GLY A 40 0.02 -6.00 0.70
CA GLY A 40 -0.46 -7.08 -0.15
C GLY A 40 0.57 -7.52 -1.18
N LEU A 41 1.21 -6.56 -1.87
CA LEU A 41 2.26 -6.89 -2.85
C LEU A 41 3.51 -7.48 -2.18
N ALA A 42 3.90 -7.02 -0.99
CA ALA A 42 5.05 -7.55 -0.27
C ALA A 42 4.85 -9.04 0.08
N VAL A 43 3.68 -9.40 0.61
CA VAL A 43 3.37 -10.80 0.93
C VAL A 43 3.22 -11.64 -0.35
N ALA A 44 2.54 -11.11 -1.37
CA ALA A 44 2.42 -11.80 -2.65
C ALA A 44 3.79 -12.13 -3.26
N GLN A 45 4.74 -11.20 -3.19
CA GLN A 45 6.11 -11.41 -3.65
C GLN A 45 6.79 -12.54 -2.85
N GLN A 46 6.83 -12.44 -1.52
CA GLN A 46 7.53 -13.42 -0.68
C GLN A 46 6.96 -14.83 -0.82
N VAL A 47 5.64 -14.95 -0.91
CA VAL A 47 4.97 -16.26 -1.02
C VAL A 47 5.16 -16.87 -2.39
N SER A 48 5.09 -16.06 -3.46
CA SER A 48 5.37 -16.54 -4.81
C SER A 48 6.85 -16.88 -5.03
N GLU A 49 7.77 -16.16 -4.38
CA GLU A 49 9.21 -16.47 -4.39
C GLU A 49 9.51 -17.83 -3.75
N ALA A 50 8.72 -18.25 -2.78
CA ALA A 50 8.76 -19.59 -2.20
C ALA A 50 8.16 -20.70 -3.11
N GLY A 51 7.71 -20.34 -4.31
CA GLY A 51 7.16 -21.28 -5.30
C GLY A 51 5.67 -21.60 -5.13
N LEU A 52 4.96 -20.89 -4.26
CA LEU A 52 3.52 -21.08 -4.02
C LEU A 52 2.69 -20.27 -5.02
N SER A 53 1.51 -20.80 -5.35
CA SER A 53 0.57 -20.15 -6.26
C SER A 53 -0.17 -19.00 -5.56
N VAL A 54 -0.08 -17.80 -6.14
CA VAL A 54 -0.69 -16.58 -5.57
C VAL A 54 -1.62 -15.92 -6.57
N CYS A 55 -2.81 -15.54 -6.10
CA CYS A 55 -3.69 -14.61 -6.81
C CYS A 55 -3.81 -13.28 -6.06
N SER A 56 -3.42 -12.18 -6.69
CA SER A 56 -3.62 -10.82 -6.19
C SER A 56 -4.90 -10.22 -6.77
N ILE A 57 -5.84 -9.86 -5.91
CA ILE A 57 -7.15 -9.34 -6.27
C ILE A 57 -7.23 -7.88 -5.85
N ASP A 58 -7.34 -6.98 -6.82
CA ASP A 58 -7.44 -5.54 -6.58
C ASP A 58 -8.33 -4.89 -7.63
N PRO A 59 -9.20 -3.92 -7.29
CA PRO A 59 -10.07 -3.29 -8.30
C PRO A 59 -9.31 -2.44 -9.33
N ASN A 60 -8.11 -1.95 -8.99
CA ASN A 60 -7.29 -1.06 -9.79
C ASN A 60 -5.80 -1.44 -9.68
N PRO A 61 -5.38 -2.65 -10.08
CA PRO A 61 -4.05 -3.17 -9.79
C PRO A 61 -2.94 -2.33 -10.40
N LYS A 62 -3.21 -1.66 -11.54
CA LYS A 62 -2.25 -0.77 -12.22
C LYS A 62 -2.20 0.65 -11.66
N LEU A 63 -3.19 1.08 -10.87
CA LEU A 63 -3.27 2.46 -10.38
C LEU A 63 -2.17 2.74 -9.37
N ILE A 64 -1.36 3.77 -9.57
CA ILE A 64 -0.34 4.15 -8.59
C ILE A 64 -1.01 4.47 -7.24
N TRP A 65 -0.43 3.97 -6.14
CA TRP A 65 -1.01 4.16 -4.81
C TRP A 65 -1.16 5.64 -4.49
N PRO A 66 -2.33 6.13 -4.06
CA PRO A 66 -2.55 7.55 -3.86
C PRO A 66 -1.84 8.11 -2.62
N ASN A 67 -1.60 7.27 -1.60
CA ASN A 67 -1.06 7.69 -0.31
C ASN A 67 0.44 7.98 -0.39
N ASN A 68 0.90 9.13 0.13
CA ASN A 68 2.32 9.40 0.37
C ASN A 68 2.85 8.58 1.53
N TYR A 69 4.12 8.17 1.42
CA TYR A 69 4.82 7.42 2.46
C TYR A 69 6.14 8.10 2.78
N GLY A 70 6.46 8.14 4.06
CA GLY A 70 7.79 8.46 4.55
C GLY A 70 8.33 7.28 5.34
N VAL A 71 9.64 7.08 5.29
CA VAL A 71 10.33 5.91 5.86
C VAL A 71 11.66 6.32 6.45
N TRP A 72 12.16 5.54 7.40
CA TRP A 72 13.55 5.65 7.81
C TRP A 72 14.44 5.06 6.73
N VAL A 73 15.49 5.78 6.33
CA VAL A 73 16.30 5.39 5.15
C VAL A 73 16.97 4.03 5.37
N ASP A 74 17.42 3.73 6.59
CA ASP A 74 18.06 2.46 6.95
C ASP A 74 17.12 1.24 6.82
N GLU A 75 15.81 1.43 7.00
CA GLU A 75 14.82 0.36 6.79
C GLU A 75 14.68 0.03 5.30
N PHE A 76 14.73 1.03 4.43
CA PHE A 76 14.75 0.82 2.98
C PHE A 76 16.09 0.28 2.48
N GLU A 77 17.20 0.67 3.10
CA GLU A 77 18.51 0.09 2.84
C GLU A 77 18.52 -1.42 3.13
N ALA A 78 18.01 -1.84 4.29
CA ALA A 78 17.92 -3.24 4.67
C ALA A 78 17.08 -4.11 3.71
N MET A 79 16.21 -3.48 2.90
CA MET A 79 15.35 -4.14 1.92
C MET A 79 15.82 -3.97 0.47
N ASP A 80 16.97 -3.32 0.23
CA ASP A 80 17.45 -2.94 -1.11
C ASP A 80 16.41 -2.10 -1.89
N LEU A 81 15.85 -1.09 -1.22
CA LEU A 81 14.83 -0.18 -1.74
C LEU A 81 15.26 1.29 -1.74
N LEU A 82 16.55 1.61 -1.55
CA LEU A 82 17.03 2.99 -1.56
C LEU A 82 16.74 3.72 -2.88
N ASP A 83 16.74 2.99 -3.99
CA ASP A 83 16.36 3.52 -5.30
C ASP A 83 14.90 3.97 -5.36
N CYS A 84 14.05 3.56 -4.43
CA CYS A 84 12.63 3.92 -4.35
C CYS A 84 12.37 5.18 -3.50
N LEU A 85 13.39 5.98 -3.18
CA LEU A 85 13.27 7.26 -2.49
C LEU A 85 13.42 8.42 -3.49
N ASP A 86 12.54 9.43 -3.43
CA ASP A 86 12.64 10.62 -4.30
C ASP A 86 13.19 11.87 -3.57
N ALA A 87 13.18 11.86 -2.24
CA ALA A 87 13.81 12.88 -1.40
C ALA A 87 14.30 12.25 -0.10
N THR A 88 15.41 12.75 0.42
CA THR A 88 15.99 12.30 1.68
C THR A 88 16.51 13.48 2.48
N TRP A 89 16.41 13.37 3.80
CA TRP A 89 16.96 14.32 4.76
C TRP A 89 17.87 13.58 5.72
N SER A 90 18.95 14.21 6.17
CA SER A 90 19.91 13.60 7.10
C SER A 90 19.32 13.33 8.49
N GLY A 91 18.19 13.95 8.81
CA GLY A 91 17.46 13.77 10.05
C GLY A 91 16.04 14.32 9.95
N ALA A 92 15.28 14.10 11.02
CA ALA A 92 13.93 14.62 11.19
C ALA A 92 13.84 15.47 12.45
N THR A 93 12.98 16.48 12.46
CA THR A 93 12.77 17.37 13.60
C THR A 93 11.32 17.31 14.05
N VAL A 94 11.12 17.34 15.36
CA VAL A 94 9.82 17.37 16.02
C VAL A 94 9.75 18.62 16.89
N TYR A 95 8.83 19.52 16.60
CA TYR A 95 8.54 20.68 17.46
C TYR A 95 7.37 20.33 18.38
N ILE A 96 7.65 20.16 19.68
CA ILE A 96 6.66 19.79 20.70
C ILE A 96 5.85 21.01 21.16
N ASP A 97 6.52 22.16 21.22
CA ASP A 97 5.97 23.49 21.49
C ASP A 97 6.98 24.54 21.00
N ASP A 98 6.71 25.84 21.21
CA ASP A 98 7.58 26.96 20.78
C ASP A 98 9.00 26.91 21.34
N ASN A 99 9.20 26.25 22.48
CA ASN A 99 10.45 26.21 23.22
C ASN A 99 11.13 24.83 23.17
N THR A 100 10.38 23.79 22.82
CA THR A 100 10.83 22.40 22.89
C THR A 100 10.92 21.79 21.50
N THR A 101 12.15 21.63 21.02
CA THR A 101 12.45 20.94 19.76
C THR A 101 13.23 19.67 20.03
N LYS A 102 12.87 18.59 19.35
CA LYS A 102 13.59 17.31 19.38
C LYS A 102 14.11 16.96 17.99
N ASP A 103 15.43 16.85 17.90
CA ASP A 103 16.11 16.35 16.71
C ASP A 103 16.22 14.82 16.76
N LEU A 104 15.73 14.20 15.70
CA LEU A 104 15.87 12.78 15.42
C LEU A 104 17.02 12.64 14.41
N ASN A 105 18.20 12.29 14.92
CA ASN A 105 19.41 12.05 14.11
C ASN A 105 19.35 10.70 13.37
N ARG A 106 18.24 10.44 12.68
CA ARG A 106 18.00 9.26 11.84
C ARG A 106 17.51 9.75 10.48
N PRO A 107 18.23 9.43 9.38
CA PRO A 107 17.83 9.88 8.06
C PRO A 107 16.41 9.43 7.70
N TYR A 108 15.66 10.35 7.12
CA TYR A 108 14.28 10.14 6.72
C TYR A 108 14.14 10.31 5.21
N GLY A 109 13.29 9.51 4.59
CA GLY A 109 13.11 9.49 3.15
C GLY A 109 11.64 9.58 2.77
N ARG A 110 11.34 10.32 1.71
CA ARG A 110 10.05 10.28 1.03
C ARG A 110 10.11 9.23 -0.07
N VAL A 111 9.07 8.40 -0.12
CA VAL A 111 9.00 7.28 -1.05
C VAL A 111 8.52 7.74 -2.42
N ASN A 112 9.26 7.36 -3.46
CA ASN A 112 8.79 7.36 -4.83
C ASN A 112 7.77 6.23 -5.03
N ARG A 113 6.49 6.54 -4.83
CA ARG A 113 5.38 5.57 -4.88
C ARG A 113 5.29 4.83 -6.21
N LYS A 114 5.55 5.53 -7.31
CA LYS A 114 5.53 4.97 -8.66
C LYS A 114 6.61 3.90 -8.80
N GLN A 115 7.84 4.24 -8.41
CA GLN A 115 8.98 3.33 -8.50
C GLN A 115 8.84 2.14 -7.54
N LEU A 116 8.44 2.39 -6.29
CA LEU A 116 8.22 1.32 -5.32
C LEU A 116 7.16 0.32 -5.83
N LYS A 117 5.99 0.81 -6.24
CA LYS A 117 4.94 -0.06 -6.78
C LYS A 117 5.42 -0.81 -8.03
N SER A 118 6.14 -0.14 -8.93
CA SER A 118 6.68 -0.78 -10.15
C SER A 118 7.64 -1.92 -9.81
N LYS A 119 8.59 -1.69 -8.90
CA LYS A 119 9.58 -2.69 -8.47
C LYS A 119 8.90 -3.90 -7.83
N MET A 120 7.93 -3.67 -6.94
CA MET A 120 7.18 -4.75 -6.29
C MET A 120 6.31 -5.52 -7.28
N MET A 121 5.61 -4.82 -8.19
CA MET A 121 4.80 -5.47 -9.21
C MET A 121 5.63 -6.32 -10.17
N GLN A 122 6.79 -5.81 -10.61
CA GLN A 122 7.68 -6.55 -11.49
C GLN A 122 8.15 -7.86 -10.86
N LYS A 123 8.53 -7.85 -9.57
CA LYS A 123 8.89 -9.08 -8.85
C LYS A 123 7.71 -10.06 -8.77
N CYS A 124 6.51 -9.60 -8.42
CA CYS A 124 5.31 -10.44 -8.43
C CYS A 124 5.03 -11.07 -9.80
N ILE A 125 5.15 -10.30 -10.89
CA ILE A 125 4.95 -10.79 -12.26
C ILE A 125 5.98 -11.87 -12.61
N LEU A 126 7.26 -11.62 -12.31
CA LEU A 126 8.36 -12.57 -12.55
C LEU A 126 8.18 -13.88 -11.77
N ASN A 127 7.68 -13.80 -10.54
CA ASN A 127 7.38 -14.96 -9.70
C ASN A 127 6.09 -15.69 -10.11
N GLY A 128 5.36 -15.21 -11.13
CA GLY A 128 4.18 -15.88 -11.69
C GLY A 128 2.87 -15.59 -10.96
N VAL A 129 2.82 -14.56 -10.10
CA VAL A 129 1.58 -14.10 -9.45
C VAL A 129 0.51 -13.82 -10.51
N LYS A 130 -0.71 -14.33 -10.29
CA LYS A 130 -1.87 -14.01 -11.13
C LYS A 130 -2.65 -12.85 -10.57
N PHE A 131 -3.12 -11.96 -11.44
CA PHE A 131 -3.89 -10.78 -11.06
C PHE A 131 -5.35 -10.93 -11.44
N HIS A 132 -6.23 -10.48 -10.57
CA HIS A 132 -7.66 -10.39 -10.86
C HIS A 132 -8.14 -8.97 -10.56
N GLN A 133 -8.57 -8.27 -11.60
CA GLN A 133 -9.04 -6.89 -11.48
C GLN A 133 -10.50 -6.85 -11.04
N ALA A 134 -10.74 -7.03 -9.74
CA ALA A 134 -12.07 -7.04 -9.17
C ALA A 134 -12.04 -6.63 -7.69
N LYS A 135 -13.22 -6.39 -7.13
CA LYS A 135 -13.41 -6.21 -5.69
C LYS A 135 -13.96 -7.50 -5.10
N VAL A 136 -13.27 -8.06 -4.11
CA VAL A 136 -13.84 -9.14 -3.28
C VAL A 136 -14.95 -8.54 -2.42
N ILE A 137 -16.15 -9.12 -2.51
CA ILE A 137 -17.33 -8.68 -1.76
C ILE A 137 -17.64 -9.57 -0.57
N LYS A 138 -17.19 -10.83 -0.61
CA LYS A 138 -17.44 -11.81 0.43
C LYS A 138 -16.37 -12.91 0.40
N VAL A 139 -16.04 -13.42 1.58
CA VAL A 139 -15.28 -14.66 1.73
C VAL A 139 -16.13 -15.67 2.48
N ILE A 140 -16.11 -16.91 2.02
CA ILE A 140 -16.72 -18.07 2.69
C ILE A 140 -15.60 -19.05 3.01
N HIS A 141 -15.47 -19.43 4.27
CA HIS A 141 -14.47 -20.40 4.72
C HIS A 141 -15.11 -21.79 4.80
N GLU A 142 -14.47 -22.76 4.16
CA GLU A 142 -14.75 -24.19 4.25
C GLU A 142 -13.61 -24.87 5.03
N GLU A 143 -13.71 -26.18 5.25
CA GLU A 143 -12.74 -26.94 6.06
C GLU A 143 -11.31 -26.92 5.48
N SER A 144 -11.17 -26.97 4.15
CA SER A 144 -9.87 -27.09 3.47
C SER A 144 -9.50 -25.92 2.56
N LYS A 145 -10.43 -24.97 2.36
CA LYS A 145 -10.23 -23.83 1.45
C LYS A 145 -11.20 -22.70 1.78
N SER A 146 -10.95 -21.55 1.16
CA SER A 146 -11.81 -20.38 1.19
C SER A 146 -12.26 -20.02 -0.22
N MET A 147 -13.49 -19.52 -0.34
CA MET A 147 -14.07 -19.00 -1.57
C MET A 147 -14.20 -17.48 -1.49
N LEU A 148 -13.50 -16.77 -2.36
CA LEU A 148 -13.57 -15.32 -2.49
C LEU A 148 -14.51 -14.97 -3.64
N ILE A 149 -15.66 -14.40 -3.30
CA ILE A 149 -16.66 -13.98 -4.28
C ILE A 149 -16.36 -12.53 -4.67
N CYS A 150 -16.16 -12.30 -5.96
CA CYS A 150 -15.85 -10.99 -6.52
C CYS A 150 -17.11 -10.30 -7.09
N ASN A 151 -17.06 -8.97 -7.20
CA ASN A 151 -18.17 -8.16 -7.68
C ASN A 151 -18.50 -8.35 -9.17
N ASP A 152 -17.62 -9.00 -9.94
CA ASP A 152 -17.81 -9.36 -11.34
C ASP A 152 -18.43 -10.76 -11.53
N GLY A 153 -18.77 -11.44 -10.43
CA GLY A 153 -19.36 -12.78 -10.42
C GLY A 153 -18.34 -13.92 -10.42
N ILE A 154 -17.03 -13.63 -10.52
CA ILE A 154 -16.00 -14.66 -10.43
C ILE A 154 -15.78 -15.07 -8.97
N THR A 155 -15.60 -16.38 -8.76
CA THR A 155 -15.19 -16.94 -7.48
C THR A 155 -13.76 -17.47 -7.58
N ILE A 156 -12.88 -16.99 -6.70
CA ILE A 156 -11.52 -17.49 -6.57
C ILE A 156 -11.47 -18.42 -5.36
N GLN A 157 -10.82 -19.58 -5.50
CA GLN A 157 -10.63 -20.52 -4.41
C GLN A 157 -9.18 -20.45 -3.93
N ALA A 158 -8.97 -20.39 -2.62
CA ALA A 158 -7.63 -20.34 -2.03
C ALA A 158 -7.53 -21.13 -0.73
N THR A 159 -6.36 -21.70 -0.45
CA THR A 159 -6.07 -22.34 0.84
C THR A 159 -6.00 -21.30 1.96
N VAL A 160 -5.32 -20.18 1.71
CA VAL A 160 -5.18 -19.05 2.64
C VAL A 160 -5.67 -17.75 1.99
N VAL A 161 -6.31 -16.90 2.78
CA VAL A 161 -6.72 -15.55 2.37
C VAL A 161 -5.99 -14.52 3.21
N LEU A 162 -5.33 -13.58 2.55
CA LEU A 162 -4.78 -12.37 3.18
C LEU A 162 -5.69 -11.19 2.87
N ASP A 163 -6.36 -10.66 3.90
CA ASP A 163 -7.03 -9.37 3.81
C ASP A 163 -5.99 -8.24 3.94
N ALA A 164 -5.63 -7.64 2.81
CA ALA A 164 -4.77 -6.46 2.69
C ALA A 164 -5.56 -5.23 2.17
N THR A 165 -6.86 -5.15 2.48
CA THR A 165 -7.77 -4.10 1.98
C THR A 165 -7.58 -2.73 2.66
N GLY A 166 -6.58 -2.60 3.53
CA GLY A 166 -6.25 -1.38 4.25
C GLY A 166 -7.40 -0.92 5.14
N PHE A 167 -7.74 0.37 5.07
CA PHE A 167 -8.80 0.97 5.91
C PHE A 167 -10.19 0.34 5.67
N SER A 168 -10.45 -0.21 4.48
CA SER A 168 -11.76 -0.77 4.15
C SER A 168 -12.13 -1.97 5.01
N ARG A 169 -11.14 -2.75 5.48
CA ARG A 169 -11.32 -3.93 6.37
C ARG A 169 -12.51 -4.80 5.95
N SER A 170 -12.63 -5.07 4.65
CA SER A 170 -13.91 -5.50 4.09
C SER A 170 -14.26 -6.95 4.41
N LEU A 171 -13.31 -7.77 4.87
CA LEU A 171 -13.50 -9.22 5.00
C LEU A 171 -13.34 -9.74 6.43
N VAL A 172 -12.64 -9.02 7.30
CA VAL A 172 -12.42 -9.42 8.70
C VAL A 172 -13.69 -9.21 9.54
N GLN A 173 -14.12 -10.26 10.25
CA GLN A 173 -15.19 -10.21 11.24
C GLN A 173 -14.60 -10.19 12.65
N TYR A 174 -15.18 -9.36 13.52
CA TYR A 174 -14.76 -9.25 14.92
C TYR A 174 -15.82 -9.87 15.83
N ASP A 175 -15.39 -10.44 16.94
CA ASP A 175 -16.24 -11.02 17.99
C ASP A 175 -17.05 -9.96 18.76
N LYS A 176 -16.62 -8.70 18.68
CA LYS A 176 -17.24 -7.54 19.34
C LYS A 176 -17.48 -6.41 18.34
N PRO A 177 -18.42 -5.49 18.62
CA PRO A 177 -18.59 -4.28 17.84
C PRO A 177 -17.27 -3.53 17.73
N TYR A 178 -16.79 -3.40 16.50
CA TYR A 178 -15.51 -2.78 16.22
C TYR A 178 -15.70 -1.27 16.08
N ASN A 179 -15.35 -0.53 17.14
CA ASN A 179 -15.44 0.93 17.20
C ASN A 179 -14.12 1.54 17.74
N PRO A 180 -13.03 1.47 16.96
CA PRO A 180 -11.77 2.07 17.38
C PRO A 180 -11.86 3.60 17.30
N GLY A 181 -11.06 4.29 18.13
CA GLY A 181 -10.69 5.66 17.84
C GLY A 181 -9.88 5.71 16.54
N TYR A 182 -10.09 6.75 15.73
CA TYR A 182 -9.39 6.94 14.48
C TYR A 182 -8.40 8.09 14.60
N GLN A 183 -7.19 7.88 14.10
CA GLN A 183 -6.24 8.94 13.80
C GLN A 183 -6.01 8.95 12.30
N VAL A 184 -6.24 10.10 11.67
CA VAL A 184 -6.07 10.30 10.22
C VAL A 184 -5.13 11.47 10.03
N ALA A 185 -4.20 11.33 9.10
CA ALA A 185 -3.40 12.43 8.59
C ALA A 185 -3.89 12.78 7.18
N TYR A 186 -4.04 14.07 6.90
CA TYR A 186 -4.29 14.59 5.57
C TYR A 186 -3.12 15.47 5.17
N GLY A 187 -2.62 15.28 3.95
CA GLY A 187 -1.50 16.04 3.42
C GLY A 187 -1.87 16.66 2.09
N ILE A 188 -1.30 17.82 1.81
CA ILE A 188 -1.42 18.49 0.51
C ILE A 188 -0.02 18.72 -0.08
N LEU A 189 0.06 18.79 -1.40
CA LEU A 189 1.18 19.37 -2.10
C LEU A 189 0.76 20.78 -2.52
N ALA A 190 1.54 21.79 -2.12
CA ALA A 190 1.25 23.18 -2.42
C ALA A 190 2.46 23.85 -3.08
N GLU A 191 2.19 24.74 -4.03
CA GLU A 191 3.16 25.70 -4.53
C GLU A 191 3.12 26.93 -3.60
N VAL A 192 4.28 27.40 -3.17
CA VAL A 192 4.43 28.52 -2.24
C VAL A 192 5.43 29.51 -2.82
N GLU A 193 5.25 30.80 -2.54
CA GLU A 193 6.18 31.86 -3.00
C GLU A 193 7.57 31.70 -2.36
N GLU A 194 7.61 31.29 -1.09
CA GLU A 194 8.83 31.00 -0.33
C GLU A 194 8.60 29.77 0.57
N HIS A 195 9.65 28.96 0.79
CA HIS A 195 9.58 27.80 1.67
C HIS A 195 9.87 28.21 3.13
N PRO A 196 8.89 28.14 4.05
CA PRO A 196 9.04 28.69 5.40
C PRO A 196 9.81 27.78 6.39
N PHE A 197 10.31 26.63 5.92
CA PHE A 197 10.98 25.62 6.77
C PHE A 197 12.43 25.38 6.35
N ASP A 198 13.25 24.85 7.26
CA ASP A 198 14.62 24.44 6.93
C ASP A 198 14.59 23.24 5.97
N VAL A 199 15.26 23.38 4.82
CA VAL A 199 15.31 22.35 3.77
C VAL A 199 16.22 21.18 4.13
N ASN A 200 17.12 21.33 5.10
CA ASN A 200 18.11 20.31 5.45
C ASN A 200 17.56 19.21 6.36
N LYS A 201 16.40 19.43 6.98
CA LYS A 201 15.75 18.46 7.88
C LYS A 201 14.29 18.28 7.48
N MET A 202 13.79 17.08 7.69
CA MET A 202 12.36 16.81 7.53
C MET A 202 11.62 17.24 8.81
N VAL A 203 10.67 18.17 8.72
CA VAL A 203 9.77 18.46 9.83
C VAL A 203 8.76 17.32 9.94
N PHE A 204 8.90 16.49 10.98
CA PHE A 204 8.10 15.28 11.16
C PHE A 204 6.76 15.57 11.82
N MET A 205 6.78 16.42 12.85
CA MET A 205 5.60 16.92 13.57
C MET A 205 5.88 18.35 14.03
N ASP A 206 4.86 19.19 13.99
CA ASP A 206 4.92 20.57 14.44
C ASP A 206 3.68 20.90 15.29
N TRP A 207 3.90 21.12 16.58
CA TRP A 207 2.89 21.48 17.58
C TRP A 207 3.08 22.91 18.10
N ARG A 208 3.79 23.76 17.35
CA ARG A 208 3.82 25.21 17.57
C ARG A 208 2.54 25.84 17.04
N ASP A 209 2.09 26.91 17.69
CA ASP A 209 0.87 27.66 17.33
C ASP A 209 1.19 28.95 16.56
#